data_AF-A0AAU7LGR9-F1
#
_entry.id   AF-A0AAU7LGR9-F1
#
_cell.length_a   1.000
_cell.length_b   1.000
_cell.length_c   1.000
_cell.angle_alpha   90.00
_cell.angle_beta   90.00
_cell.angle_gamma   90.00
#
_symmetry.space_group_name_H-M   'P 1'
#
loop_
_entity.id
_entity.type
_entity.pdbx_description
1 polymer ?
#
loop_
_entity_poly.entity_id
_entity_poly.type
_entity_poly.pdbx_seq_one_letter_code
_entity_poly.pdbx_strand_id
1 'polypeptide(L)'
;MRILVNIDVPDLEAAIDFYGRAFGLTLHRRLGPGAAEMLGASAPIYLLQKAAGTPAAGAVRQPRDYARHWTPVHLDVVVDDVDDAVARAVAAGARLEDPAASHDWGRIAHLSDPFGHGICIMQFLGRGYDALAAGALRDAPVTEADFDTLLAIRIEAMRDSLERLGRFDPERARARLRATFRPDHTWFIERDGARIGFYAVRPDGDGLRLDHLYVVPAAQGLGVGGQVLGRLLQDADRRGLPVSVGALRGSDSNRFYRRHGFAQVSESEWDIEYLRLAPGRA
;
A
#
# COMPACT_ATOMS: atom_id res chain seq x y z
N MET A 1 -16.61 8.22 13.17
CA MET A 1 -17.36 7.33 12.25
C MET A 1 -17.41 5.94 12.88
N ARG A 2 -18.53 5.23 12.85
CA ARG A 2 -18.70 3.87 13.42
C ARG A 2 -19.30 2.95 12.36
N ILE A 3 -18.76 1.74 12.23
CA ILE A 3 -19.25 0.72 11.28
C ILE A 3 -20.10 -0.30 12.04
N LEU A 4 -21.18 -0.76 11.41
CA LEU A 4 -22.02 -1.88 11.85
C LEU A 4 -22.08 -2.89 10.71
N VAL A 5 -21.98 -4.19 11.01
CA VAL A 5 -22.10 -5.25 10.01
C VAL A 5 -23.53 -5.78 10.03
N ASN A 6 -24.22 -5.78 8.89
CA ASN A 6 -25.58 -6.32 8.78
C ASN A 6 -25.56 -7.50 7.82
N ILE A 7 -26.09 -8.64 8.25
CA ILE A 7 -26.13 -9.89 7.49
C ILE A 7 -27.61 -10.29 7.34
N ASP A 8 -28.09 -10.29 6.11
CA ASP A 8 -29.44 -10.75 5.80
C ASP A 8 -29.49 -12.28 5.91
N VAL A 9 -30.46 -12.84 6.62
CA VAL A 9 -30.61 -14.29 6.81
C VAL A 9 -32.05 -14.74 6.57
N PRO A 10 -32.28 -15.97 6.07
CA PRO A 10 -33.64 -16.48 5.89
C PRO A 10 -34.30 -16.87 7.22
N ASP A 11 -33.49 -17.30 8.19
CA ASP A 11 -33.91 -17.79 9.50
C ASP A 11 -33.04 -17.13 10.58
N LEU A 12 -33.69 -16.34 11.46
CA LEU A 12 -33.00 -15.57 12.49
C LEU A 12 -32.45 -16.46 13.62
N GLU A 13 -33.18 -17.49 14.03
CA GLU A 13 -32.79 -18.34 15.15
C GLU A 13 -31.62 -19.24 14.77
N ALA A 14 -31.70 -19.85 13.58
CA ALA A 14 -30.60 -20.64 13.04
C ALA A 14 -29.31 -19.79 12.92
N ALA A 15 -29.46 -18.51 12.55
CA ALA A 15 -28.33 -17.60 12.45
C ALA A 15 -27.74 -17.25 13.83
N ILE A 16 -28.57 -16.91 14.82
CA ILE A 16 -28.10 -16.65 16.19
C ILE A 16 -27.31 -17.85 16.72
N ASP A 17 -27.84 -19.06 16.56
CA ASP A 17 -27.20 -20.30 17.02
C ASP A 17 -25.88 -20.59 16.28
N PHE A 18 -25.85 -20.38 14.95
CA PHE A 18 -24.64 -20.56 14.16
C PHE A 18 -23.54 -19.59 14.60
N TYR A 19 -23.82 -18.28 14.59
CA TYR A 19 -22.83 -17.24 14.89
C TYR A 19 -22.35 -17.32 16.35
N GLY A 20 -23.21 -17.75 17.26
CA GLY A 20 -22.81 -18.02 18.65
C GLY A 20 -21.87 -19.21 18.79
N ARG A 21 -22.17 -20.35 18.15
CA ARG A 21 -21.33 -21.56 18.25
C ARG A 21 -20.03 -21.46 17.45
N ALA A 22 -20.07 -20.90 16.25
CA ALA A 22 -18.91 -20.82 15.36
C ALA A 22 -17.86 -19.82 15.88
N PHE A 23 -18.31 -18.64 16.31
CA PHE A 23 -17.45 -17.49 16.57
C PHE A 23 -17.54 -16.94 18.00
N GLY A 24 -18.35 -17.56 18.87
CA GLY A 24 -18.50 -17.12 20.26
C GLY A 24 -19.28 -15.82 20.42
N LEU A 25 -20.05 -15.40 19.41
CA LEU A 25 -20.86 -14.19 19.51
C LEU A 25 -22.03 -14.39 20.47
N THR A 26 -22.37 -13.35 21.22
CA THR A 26 -23.48 -13.38 22.18
C THR A 26 -24.63 -12.54 21.69
N LEU A 27 -25.85 -13.07 21.74
CA LEU A 27 -27.07 -12.30 21.52
C LEU A 27 -27.18 -11.22 22.60
N HIS A 28 -27.08 -9.95 22.19
CA HIS A 28 -27.22 -8.82 23.11
C HIS A 28 -28.67 -8.38 23.26
N ARG A 29 -29.37 -8.18 22.14
CA ARG A 29 -30.80 -7.84 22.12
C ARG A 29 -31.44 -8.16 20.78
N ARG A 30 -32.77 -8.24 20.79
CA ARG A 30 -33.62 -8.32 19.59
C ARG A 30 -34.16 -6.95 19.22
N LEU A 31 -34.26 -6.67 17.93
CA LEU A 31 -34.76 -5.42 17.36
C LEU A 31 -36.06 -5.71 16.62
N GLY A 32 -37.11 -5.94 17.39
CA GLY A 32 -38.37 -6.48 16.87
C GLY A 32 -38.23 -7.96 16.50
N PRO A 33 -39.19 -8.49 15.70
CA PRO A 33 -39.25 -9.93 15.41
C PRO A 33 -38.23 -10.39 14.36
N GLY A 34 -37.71 -9.47 13.53
CA GLY A 34 -36.90 -9.82 12.36
C GLY A 34 -35.44 -9.37 12.44
N ALA A 35 -34.93 -9.01 13.63
CA ALA A 35 -33.53 -8.63 13.75
C ALA A 35 -32.94 -8.92 15.14
N ALA A 36 -31.65 -9.25 15.16
CA ALA A 36 -30.87 -9.48 16.36
C ALA A 36 -29.53 -8.75 16.30
N GLU A 37 -29.10 -8.19 17.43
CA GLU A 37 -27.77 -7.62 17.60
C GLU A 37 -26.89 -8.61 18.37
N MET A 38 -25.81 -9.03 17.73
CA MET A 38 -24.80 -9.95 18.24
C MET A 38 -23.51 -9.17 18.57
N LEU A 39 -22.96 -9.41 19.76
CA LEU A 39 -21.71 -8.80 20.25
C LEU A 39 -20.61 -9.85 20.44
N GLY A 40 -19.36 -9.40 20.57
CA GLY A 40 -18.17 -10.25 20.72
C GLY A 40 -17.10 -9.99 19.66
N ALA A 41 -17.48 -9.38 18.53
CA ALA A 41 -16.56 -8.89 17.52
C ALA A 41 -16.20 -7.40 17.73
N SER A 42 -15.18 -6.92 17.01
CA SER A 42 -14.74 -5.51 17.03
C SER A 42 -15.80 -4.53 16.51
N ALA A 43 -16.74 -5.02 15.70
CA ALA A 43 -17.96 -4.34 15.32
C ALA A 43 -19.17 -5.21 15.67
N PRO A 44 -20.31 -4.62 16.10
CA PRO A 44 -21.54 -5.37 16.30
C PRO A 44 -22.02 -5.97 14.97
N ILE A 45 -22.52 -7.19 15.05
CA ILE A 45 -23.11 -7.91 13.93
C ILE A 45 -24.62 -7.93 14.13
N TYR A 46 -25.35 -7.45 13.13
CA TYR A 46 -26.80 -7.47 13.09
C TYR A 46 -27.25 -8.55 12.12
N LEU A 47 -28.06 -9.47 12.61
CA LEU A 47 -28.72 -10.49 11.80
C LEU A 47 -30.10 -9.95 11.43
N LEU A 48 -30.40 -9.85 10.13
CA LEU A 48 -31.64 -9.27 9.61
C LEU A 48 -32.42 -10.34 8.87
N GLN A 49 -33.59 -10.73 9.39
CA GLN A 49 -34.41 -11.72 8.74
C GLN A 49 -35.07 -11.15 7.49
N LYS A 50 -34.77 -11.74 6.34
CA LYS A 50 -35.37 -11.40 5.04
C LYS A 50 -35.69 -12.68 4.29
N ALA A 51 -36.92 -12.81 3.77
CA ALA A 51 -37.29 -13.99 3.01
C ALA A 51 -36.49 -14.07 1.69
N ALA A 52 -36.13 -15.31 1.31
CA ALA A 52 -35.57 -15.59 -0.01
C ALA A 52 -36.53 -15.12 -1.12
N GLY A 53 -36.00 -14.69 -2.26
CA GLY A 53 -36.78 -14.16 -3.38
C GLY A 53 -37.20 -12.69 -3.24
N THR A 54 -36.99 -12.05 -2.09
CA THR A 54 -37.29 -10.61 -1.92
C THR A 54 -36.22 -9.73 -2.58
N PRO A 55 -36.53 -8.50 -3.04
CA PRO A 55 -35.54 -7.61 -3.65
C PRO A 55 -34.43 -7.20 -2.67
N ALA A 56 -33.15 -7.37 -3.03
CA ALA A 56 -32.02 -7.02 -2.17
C ALA A 56 -31.97 -5.52 -1.83
N ALA A 57 -32.24 -4.66 -2.83
CA ALA A 57 -32.42 -3.22 -2.68
C ALA A 57 -33.38 -2.69 -3.77
N GLY A 58 -33.93 -1.49 -3.59
CA GLY A 58 -34.95 -0.94 -4.50
C GLY A 58 -34.51 -0.79 -5.96
N ALA A 59 -33.20 -0.58 -6.21
CA ALA A 59 -32.64 -0.48 -7.56
C ALA A 59 -32.04 -1.81 -8.09
N VAL A 60 -31.91 -2.83 -7.23
CA VAL A 60 -31.24 -4.08 -7.56
C VAL A 60 -32.26 -5.11 -8.02
N ARG A 61 -32.06 -5.64 -9.23
CA ARG A 61 -32.96 -6.65 -9.82
C ARG A 61 -32.69 -8.06 -9.32
N GLN A 62 -31.51 -8.32 -8.78
CA GLN A 62 -31.18 -9.62 -8.20
C GLN A 62 -31.95 -9.80 -6.88
N PRO A 63 -32.77 -10.85 -6.75
CA PRO A 63 -33.44 -11.16 -5.49
C PRO A 63 -32.43 -11.70 -4.47
N ARG A 64 -32.82 -11.69 -3.19
CA ARG A 64 -32.09 -12.40 -2.14
C ARG A 64 -32.11 -13.89 -2.43
N ASP A 65 -30.92 -14.45 -2.56
CA ASP A 65 -30.67 -15.88 -2.69
C ASP A 65 -29.63 -16.24 -1.61
N TYR A 66 -29.96 -17.25 -0.80
CA TYR A 66 -29.12 -17.73 0.29
C TYR A 66 -28.42 -19.05 -0.07
N ALA A 67 -28.46 -19.44 -1.34
CA ALA A 67 -27.47 -20.36 -1.88
C ALA A 67 -26.08 -19.73 -1.78
N ARG A 68 -25.04 -20.57 -1.79
CA ARG A 68 -23.65 -20.09 -1.79
C ARG A 68 -23.42 -19.11 -2.94
N HIS A 69 -23.13 -17.86 -2.60
CA HIS A 69 -22.87 -16.76 -3.54
C HIS A 69 -21.55 -16.07 -3.22
N TRP A 70 -20.94 -15.40 -4.20
CA TRP A 70 -19.73 -14.62 -3.98
C TRP A 70 -20.08 -13.13 -3.84
N THR A 71 -19.40 -12.45 -2.93
CA THR A 71 -19.43 -11.01 -2.73
C THR A 71 -17.99 -10.50 -2.73
N PRO A 72 -17.69 -9.35 -3.36
CA PRO A 72 -16.36 -8.74 -3.31
C PRO A 72 -16.03 -8.13 -1.92
N VAL A 73 -16.94 -8.25 -0.95
CA VAL A 73 -16.75 -7.89 0.45
C VAL A 73 -16.78 -9.16 1.29
N HIS A 74 -15.73 -9.39 2.07
CA HIS A 74 -15.59 -10.56 2.94
C HIS A 74 -15.39 -10.14 4.40
N LEU A 75 -15.85 -10.97 5.32
CA LEU A 75 -15.65 -10.79 6.75
C LEU A 75 -14.50 -11.70 7.21
N ASP A 76 -13.48 -11.09 7.80
CA ASP A 76 -12.31 -11.81 8.31
C ASP A 76 -12.41 -11.97 9.83
N VAL A 77 -12.53 -13.22 10.28
CA VAL A 77 -12.52 -13.59 11.69
C VAL A 77 -11.10 -13.95 12.08
N VAL A 78 -10.43 -13.02 12.77
CA VAL A 78 -9.08 -13.22 13.28
C VAL A 78 -9.13 -14.04 14.57
N VAL A 79 -8.36 -15.13 14.61
CA VAL A 79 -8.30 -16.09 15.72
C VAL A 79 -6.85 -16.45 16.06
N ASP A 80 -6.66 -16.99 17.26
CA ASP A 80 -5.34 -17.45 17.71
C ASP A 80 -4.92 -18.77 17.05
N ASP A 81 -5.88 -19.65 16.73
CA ASP A 81 -5.67 -20.93 16.05
C ASP A 81 -6.71 -21.12 14.94
N VAL A 82 -6.22 -21.13 13.69
CA VAL A 82 -7.09 -21.28 12.51
C VAL A 82 -7.71 -22.66 12.40
N ASP A 83 -6.99 -23.72 12.76
CA ASP A 83 -7.42 -25.09 12.53
C ASP A 83 -8.55 -25.45 13.51
N ASP A 84 -8.40 -25.07 14.78
CA ASP A 84 -9.43 -25.24 15.81
C ASP A 84 -10.68 -24.41 15.51
N ALA A 85 -10.50 -23.16 15.07
CA ALA A 85 -11.62 -22.30 14.72
C ALA A 85 -12.39 -22.79 13.49
N VAL A 86 -11.68 -23.29 12.46
CA VAL A 86 -12.30 -23.94 11.29
C VAL A 86 -13.10 -25.17 11.74
N ALA A 87 -12.52 -26.04 12.56
CA ALA A 87 -13.22 -27.23 13.05
C ALA A 87 -14.52 -26.86 13.80
N ARG A 88 -14.46 -25.84 14.66
CA ARG A 88 -15.62 -25.31 15.38
C ARG A 88 -16.68 -24.72 14.45
N ALA A 89 -16.27 -23.94 13.45
CA ALA A 89 -17.19 -23.34 12.49
C ALA A 89 -17.89 -24.41 11.63
N VAL A 90 -17.16 -25.41 11.16
CA VAL A 90 -17.71 -26.54 10.40
C VAL A 90 -18.69 -27.35 11.25
N ALA A 91 -18.35 -27.64 12.52
CA ALA A 91 -19.25 -28.31 13.45
C ALA A 91 -20.53 -27.51 13.73
N ALA A 92 -20.47 -26.17 13.64
CA ALA A 92 -21.63 -25.29 13.79
C ALA A 92 -22.50 -25.20 12.52
N GLY A 93 -22.00 -25.67 11.36
CA GLY A 93 -22.73 -25.71 10.09
C GLY A 93 -22.07 -24.96 8.93
N ALA A 94 -20.89 -24.36 9.13
CA ALA A 94 -20.16 -23.73 8.03
C ALA A 94 -19.67 -24.77 7.02
N ARG A 95 -19.56 -24.36 5.75
CA ARG A 95 -18.93 -25.16 4.69
C ARG A 95 -17.51 -24.67 4.48
N LEU A 96 -16.52 -25.57 4.67
CA LEU A 96 -15.14 -25.31 4.27
C LEU A 96 -15.03 -25.34 2.75
N GLU A 97 -14.44 -24.31 2.16
CA GLU A 97 -14.29 -24.15 0.71
C GLU A 97 -12.84 -24.32 0.31
N ASP A 98 -11.95 -23.59 0.99
CA ASP A 98 -10.51 -23.71 0.84
C ASP A 98 -9.88 -23.95 2.23
N PRO A 99 -9.10 -25.03 2.41
CA PRO A 99 -8.36 -25.29 3.65
C PRO A 99 -7.39 -24.16 4.02
N ALA A 100 -7.00 -24.12 5.29
CA ALA A 100 -6.06 -23.11 5.78
C ALA A 100 -4.70 -23.20 5.04
N ALA A 101 -4.29 -22.10 4.42
CA ALA A 101 -2.98 -21.96 3.77
C ALA A 101 -2.14 -20.90 4.50
N SER A 102 -0.81 -21.10 4.53
CA SER A 102 0.14 -20.18 5.16
C SER A 102 0.74 -19.20 4.17
N HIS A 103 0.93 -17.97 4.64
CA HIS A 103 1.56 -16.85 3.97
C HIS A 103 2.47 -16.09 4.95
N ASP A 104 3.31 -15.18 4.44
CA ASP A 104 4.23 -14.38 5.26
C ASP A 104 3.53 -13.52 6.32
N TRP A 105 2.26 -13.18 6.09
CA TRP A 105 1.44 -12.36 6.99
C TRP A 105 0.52 -13.18 7.90
N GLY A 106 0.33 -14.48 7.65
CA GLY A 106 -0.65 -15.27 8.40
C GLY A 106 -1.11 -16.54 7.72
N ARG A 107 -2.07 -17.21 8.35
CA ARG A 107 -2.80 -18.36 7.81
C ARG A 107 -4.25 -17.99 7.58
N ILE A 108 -4.86 -18.50 6.50
CA ILE A 108 -6.25 -18.18 6.17
C ILE A 108 -6.95 -19.38 5.54
N ALA A 109 -8.20 -19.63 5.96
CA ALA A 109 -9.14 -20.56 5.36
C ALA A 109 -10.37 -19.81 4.85
N HIS A 110 -10.98 -20.31 3.77
CA HIS A 110 -12.21 -19.72 3.19
C HIS A 110 -13.39 -20.65 3.45
N LEU A 111 -14.47 -20.08 3.97
CA LEU A 111 -15.69 -20.79 4.33
C LEU A 111 -16.91 -20.03 3.83
N SER A 112 -18.06 -20.70 3.84
CA SER A 112 -19.36 -20.04 3.83
C SER A 112 -20.18 -20.40 5.06
N ASP A 113 -20.98 -19.43 5.52
CA ASP A 113 -22.00 -19.68 6.53
C ASP A 113 -23.16 -20.53 5.95
N PRO A 114 -24.05 -21.07 6.79
CA PRO A 114 -25.20 -21.87 6.32
C PRO A 114 -26.16 -21.13 5.39
N PHE A 115 -26.04 -19.81 5.27
CA PHE A 115 -26.90 -18.93 4.48
C PHE A 115 -26.20 -18.40 3.23
N GLY A 116 -25.05 -18.99 2.88
CA GLY A 116 -24.34 -18.77 1.63
C GLY A 116 -23.36 -17.59 1.63
N HIS A 117 -23.20 -16.86 2.75
CA HIS A 117 -22.27 -15.73 2.85
C HIS A 117 -20.84 -16.21 3.04
N GLY A 118 -19.89 -15.64 2.29
CA GLY A 118 -18.47 -15.93 2.45
C GLY A 118 -17.88 -15.32 3.73
N ILE A 119 -17.11 -16.12 4.46
CA ILE A 119 -16.36 -15.72 5.66
C ILE A 119 -14.95 -16.31 5.58
N CYS A 120 -13.95 -15.55 5.99
CA CYS A 120 -12.58 -16.05 6.15
C CYS A 120 -12.26 -16.21 7.62
N ILE A 121 -11.62 -17.33 7.99
CA ILE A 121 -11.02 -17.51 9.31
C ILE A 121 -9.52 -17.38 9.14
N MET A 122 -8.90 -16.49 9.91
CA MET A 122 -7.48 -16.18 9.74
C MET A 122 -6.74 -16.10 11.07
N GLN A 123 -5.47 -16.45 11.04
CA GLN A 123 -4.54 -16.34 12.16
C GLN A 123 -3.36 -15.49 11.70
N PHE A 124 -3.08 -14.38 12.38
CA PHE A 124 -1.87 -13.62 12.10
C PHE A 124 -0.63 -14.39 12.56
N LEU A 125 0.37 -14.44 11.70
CA LEU A 125 1.69 -15.00 12.03
C LEU A 125 2.74 -13.89 11.91
N GLY A 126 3.82 -13.99 12.67
CA GLY A 126 4.93 -13.03 12.63
C GLY A 126 4.46 -11.59 12.89
N ARG A 127 4.61 -10.71 11.89
CA ARG A 127 4.20 -9.29 11.97
C ARG A 127 2.79 -9.02 11.42
N GLY A 128 2.02 -10.05 11.08
CA GLY A 128 0.71 -9.86 10.45
C GLY A 128 0.84 -9.17 9.08
N TYR A 129 -0.11 -8.31 8.73
CA TYR A 129 -0.03 -7.52 7.49
C TYR A 129 1.15 -6.56 7.43
N ASP A 130 1.79 -6.21 8.55
CA ASP A 130 3.01 -5.40 8.51
C ASP A 130 4.17 -6.14 7.82
N ALA A 131 4.10 -7.47 7.70
CA ALA A 131 5.03 -8.24 6.87
C ALA A 131 4.93 -7.86 5.38
N LEU A 132 3.74 -7.49 4.90
CA LEU A 132 3.53 -6.98 3.53
C LEU A 132 3.99 -5.53 3.39
N ALA A 133 4.05 -4.78 4.49
CA ALA A 133 4.61 -3.44 4.53
C ALA A 133 6.13 -3.43 4.71
N ALA A 134 6.73 -4.54 5.16
CA ALA A 134 8.18 -4.70 5.23
C ALA A 134 8.78 -4.57 3.83
N GLY A 135 9.83 -3.75 3.71
CA GLY A 135 10.42 -3.37 2.43
C GLY A 135 9.71 -2.24 1.67
N ALA A 136 8.59 -1.69 2.16
CA ALA A 136 8.01 -0.48 1.59
C ALA A 136 8.93 0.72 1.81
N LEU A 137 9.07 1.55 0.77
CA LEU A 137 9.82 2.80 0.87
C LEU A 137 9.02 3.85 1.63
N ARG A 138 9.67 4.53 2.58
CA ARG A 138 9.12 5.66 3.31
C ARG A 138 9.94 6.91 3.02
N ASP A 139 9.26 8.04 2.92
CA ASP A 139 9.91 9.34 2.76
C ASP A 139 10.01 9.96 4.16
N ALA A 140 11.22 10.18 4.66
CA ALA A 140 11.44 10.78 5.98
C ALA A 140 11.94 12.23 5.84
N PRO A 141 11.44 13.17 6.67
CA PRO A 141 11.81 14.57 6.57
C PRO A 141 13.30 14.76 6.89
N VAL A 142 13.88 15.78 6.28
CA VAL A 142 15.27 16.17 6.43
C VAL A 142 15.34 17.49 7.18
N THR A 143 16.36 17.65 8.02
CA THR A 143 16.68 18.90 8.70
C THR A 143 18.02 19.45 8.23
N GLU A 144 18.35 20.69 8.59
CA GLU A 144 19.67 21.27 8.29
C GLU A 144 20.82 20.41 8.86
N ALA A 145 20.60 19.75 10.00
CA ALA A 145 21.59 18.89 10.65
C ALA A 145 21.91 17.62 9.84
N ASP A 146 21.05 17.22 8.91
CA ASP A 146 21.22 16.02 8.09
C ASP A 146 22.16 16.24 6.88
N PHE A 147 22.63 17.48 6.65
CA PHE A 147 23.40 17.83 5.45
C PHE A 147 24.61 16.91 5.20
N ASP A 148 25.40 16.62 6.24
CA ASP A 148 26.61 15.80 6.08
C ASP A 148 26.26 14.33 5.78
N THR A 149 25.14 13.81 6.29
CA THR A 149 24.62 12.48 5.96
C THR A 149 24.20 12.41 4.49
N LEU A 150 23.50 13.42 3.99
CA LEU A 150 23.10 13.50 2.58
C LEU A 150 24.33 13.63 1.66
N LEU A 151 25.34 14.39 2.08
CA LEU A 151 26.58 14.51 1.35
C LEU A 151 27.31 13.16 1.24
N ALA A 152 27.36 12.39 2.32
CA ALA A 152 27.94 11.06 2.32
C ALA A 152 27.21 10.13 1.33
N ILE A 153 25.87 10.07 1.38
CA ILE A 153 25.06 9.28 0.44
C ILE A 153 25.31 9.70 -1.01
N ARG A 154 25.37 11.01 -1.29
CA ARG A 154 25.62 11.53 -2.64
C ARG A 154 27.01 11.13 -3.15
N ILE A 155 28.04 11.26 -2.30
CA ILE A 155 29.40 10.87 -2.65
C ILE A 155 29.44 9.37 -2.96
N GLU A 156 28.87 8.54 -2.09
CA GLU A 156 28.82 7.09 -2.27
C GLU A 156 28.10 6.70 -3.57
N ALA A 157 26.91 7.25 -3.82
CA ALA A 157 26.10 6.95 -4.99
C ALA A 157 26.73 7.42 -6.32
N MET A 158 27.54 8.49 -6.30
CA MET A 158 28.16 9.07 -7.51
C MET A 158 29.60 8.65 -7.75
N ARG A 159 30.27 8.02 -6.76
CA ARG A 159 31.72 7.76 -6.78
C ARG A 159 32.18 7.11 -8.08
N ASP A 160 31.65 5.95 -8.41
CA ASP A 160 32.05 5.17 -9.60
C ASP A 160 31.85 5.95 -10.91
N SER A 161 30.80 6.76 -11.01
CA SER A 161 30.54 7.56 -12.21
C SER A 161 31.50 8.75 -12.32
N LEU A 162 31.81 9.41 -11.20
CA LEU A 162 32.75 10.53 -11.18
C LEU A 162 34.19 10.07 -11.37
N GLU A 163 34.59 8.95 -10.78
CA GLU A 163 35.94 8.39 -10.91
C GLU A 163 36.22 7.91 -12.33
N ARG A 164 35.27 7.22 -12.99
CA ARG A 164 35.39 6.85 -14.41
C ARG A 164 35.57 8.05 -15.35
N LEU A 165 35.05 9.20 -14.96
CA LEU A 165 35.17 10.45 -15.73
C LEU A 165 36.34 11.33 -15.27
N GLY A 166 37.18 10.86 -14.33
CA GLY A 166 38.29 11.63 -13.77
C GLY A 166 37.85 12.92 -13.05
N ARG A 167 36.61 12.96 -12.56
CA ARG A 167 35.91 14.15 -12.07
C ARG A 167 35.48 14.02 -10.61
N PHE A 168 36.04 13.09 -9.84
CA PHE A 168 35.75 13.04 -8.41
C PHE A 168 36.48 14.19 -7.68
N ASP A 169 35.72 15.02 -6.99
CA ASP A 169 36.23 16.11 -6.16
C ASP A 169 35.23 16.30 -4.99
N PRO A 170 35.66 16.04 -3.74
CA PRO A 170 34.78 16.10 -2.58
C PRO A 170 34.29 17.52 -2.27
N GLU A 171 35.10 18.56 -2.54
CA GLU A 171 34.70 19.96 -2.30
C GLU A 171 33.66 20.40 -3.33
N ARG A 172 33.86 20.06 -4.60
CA ARG A 172 32.82 20.28 -5.63
C ARG A 172 31.55 19.50 -5.30
N ALA A 173 31.68 18.30 -4.75
CA ALA A 173 30.53 17.51 -4.35
C ALA A 173 29.72 18.20 -3.23
N ARG A 174 30.42 18.70 -2.20
CA ARG A 174 29.81 19.48 -1.12
C ARG A 174 29.14 20.75 -1.64
N ALA A 175 29.85 21.54 -2.45
CA ALA A 175 29.35 22.78 -3.01
C ALA A 175 28.09 22.58 -3.88
N ARG A 176 28.08 21.57 -4.76
CA ARG A 176 26.91 21.25 -5.60
C ARG A 176 25.69 20.87 -4.78
N LEU A 177 25.85 20.07 -3.72
CA LEU A 177 24.72 19.72 -2.85
C LEU A 177 24.24 20.95 -2.05
N ARG A 178 25.16 21.73 -1.47
CA ARG A 178 24.82 22.91 -0.67
C ARG A 178 24.03 23.96 -1.45
N ALA A 179 24.36 24.17 -2.73
CA ALA A 179 23.71 25.18 -3.56
C ALA A 179 22.19 24.96 -3.69
N THR A 180 21.76 23.70 -3.82
CA THR A 180 20.35 23.33 -4.02
C THR A 180 19.69 22.71 -2.78
N PHE A 181 20.44 22.52 -1.70
CA PHE A 181 19.91 21.92 -0.47
C PHE A 181 18.84 22.81 0.17
N ARG A 182 17.63 22.27 0.26
CA ARG A 182 16.48 22.88 0.94
C ARG A 182 15.79 21.79 1.77
N PRO A 183 15.88 21.82 3.11
CA PRO A 183 15.30 20.77 3.96
C PRO A 183 13.82 20.50 3.66
N ASP A 184 13.01 21.55 3.47
CA ASP A 184 11.56 21.44 3.18
C ASP A 184 11.24 20.82 1.80
N HIS A 185 12.26 20.61 0.98
CA HIS A 185 12.17 20.02 -0.36
C HIS A 185 13.08 18.81 -0.52
N THR A 186 13.58 18.25 0.59
CA THR A 186 14.49 17.10 0.59
C THR A 186 13.97 16.03 1.54
N TRP A 187 14.01 14.77 1.10
CA TRP A 187 13.53 13.64 1.88
C TRP A 187 14.53 12.49 1.84
N PHE A 188 14.75 11.84 2.97
CA PHE A 188 15.40 10.54 3.00
C PHE A 188 14.47 9.48 2.40
N ILE A 189 15.08 8.50 1.73
CA ILE A 189 14.42 7.27 1.30
C ILE A 189 14.77 6.22 2.35
N GLU A 190 13.78 5.79 3.11
CA GLU A 190 13.93 4.78 4.15
C GLU A 190 13.31 3.45 3.72
N ARG A 191 13.98 2.35 4.07
CA ARG A 191 13.49 0.98 3.91
C ARG A 191 13.92 0.18 5.12
N ASP A 192 12.97 -0.49 5.79
CA ASP A 192 13.22 -1.32 6.98
C ASP A 192 14.01 -0.59 8.09
N GLY A 193 13.78 0.72 8.23
CA GLY A 193 14.45 1.59 9.22
C GLY A 193 15.84 2.10 8.81
N ALA A 194 16.34 1.73 7.63
CA ALA A 194 17.61 2.21 7.10
C ALA A 194 17.41 3.33 6.07
N ARG A 195 18.20 4.41 6.17
CA ARG A 195 18.28 5.49 5.18
C ARG A 195 19.13 5.03 3.98
N ILE A 196 18.46 4.57 2.93
CA ILE A 196 19.09 3.97 1.75
C ILE A 196 19.27 4.95 0.58
N GLY A 197 18.88 6.20 0.76
CA GLY A 197 18.97 7.22 -0.28
C GLY A 197 18.33 8.53 0.15
N PHE A 198 18.27 9.48 -0.78
CA PHE A 198 17.47 10.69 -0.63
C PHE A 198 17.08 11.24 -2.01
N TYR A 199 16.06 12.08 -2.03
CA TYR A 199 15.71 12.87 -3.20
C TYR A 199 15.35 14.30 -2.79
N ALA A 200 15.50 15.23 -3.72
CA ALA A 200 15.10 16.61 -3.54
C ALA A 200 14.29 17.09 -4.74
N VAL A 201 13.06 17.53 -4.49
CA VAL A 201 12.15 18.07 -5.50
C VAL A 201 11.55 19.37 -5.01
N ARG A 202 11.68 20.42 -5.81
CA ARG A 202 11.19 21.76 -5.49
C ARG A 202 10.35 22.34 -6.61
N PRO A 203 9.49 23.32 -6.32
CA PRO A 203 8.89 24.17 -7.36
C PRO A 203 9.97 24.86 -8.20
N ASP A 204 9.72 24.96 -9.51
CA ASP A 204 10.60 25.63 -10.46
C ASP A 204 9.78 26.18 -11.64
N GLY A 205 9.53 27.49 -11.65
CA GLY A 205 8.61 28.12 -12.60
C GLY A 205 7.21 27.49 -12.54
N ASP A 206 6.70 27.08 -13.70
CA ASP A 206 5.39 26.44 -13.85
C ASP A 206 5.42 24.92 -13.57
N GLY A 207 6.54 24.39 -13.07
CA GLY A 207 6.74 22.95 -12.87
C GLY A 207 7.53 22.60 -11.62
N LEU A 208 8.15 21.43 -11.66
CA LEU A 208 8.99 20.88 -10.60
C LEU A 208 10.41 20.62 -11.12
N ARG A 209 11.40 20.84 -10.26
CA ARG A 209 12.80 20.45 -10.48
C ARG A 209 13.17 19.33 -9.53
N LEU A 210 13.56 18.18 -10.08
CA LEU A 210 14.23 17.10 -9.34
C LEU A 210 15.73 17.42 -9.30
N ASP A 211 16.17 18.05 -8.22
CA ASP A 211 17.58 18.45 -8.05
C ASP A 211 18.47 17.25 -7.70
N HIS A 212 17.95 16.31 -6.90
CA HIS A 212 18.70 15.13 -6.45
C HIS A 212 17.81 13.89 -6.43
N LEU A 213 18.38 12.75 -6.83
CA LEU A 213 17.84 11.42 -6.58
C LEU A 213 19.02 10.46 -6.47
N TYR A 214 19.35 10.06 -5.25
CA TYR A 214 20.47 9.17 -4.97
C TYR A 214 20.02 7.99 -4.13
N VAL A 215 20.50 6.82 -4.50
CA VAL A 215 20.32 5.56 -3.77
C VAL A 215 21.70 4.98 -3.57
N VAL A 216 22.04 4.55 -2.35
CA VAL A 216 23.34 3.94 -2.05
C VAL A 216 23.56 2.68 -2.89
N PRO A 217 24.78 2.35 -3.34
CA PRO A 217 25.06 1.21 -4.21
C PRO A 217 24.43 -0.11 -3.73
N ALA A 218 24.47 -0.39 -2.42
CA ALA A 218 23.89 -1.61 -1.83
C ALA A 218 22.36 -1.74 -2.02
N ALA A 219 21.66 -0.64 -2.31
CA ALA A 219 20.21 -0.61 -2.55
C ALA A 219 19.84 -0.30 -4.01
N GLN A 220 20.82 -0.17 -4.91
CA GLN A 220 20.59 0.02 -6.34
C GLN A 220 20.15 -1.30 -7.01
N GLY A 221 19.54 -1.22 -8.19
CA GLY A 221 19.02 -2.39 -8.92
C GLY A 221 17.73 -2.99 -8.34
N LEU A 222 17.34 -2.63 -7.12
CA LEU A 222 16.12 -3.13 -6.43
C LEU A 222 14.85 -2.32 -6.76
N GLY A 223 14.88 -1.50 -7.82
CA GLY A 223 13.74 -0.68 -8.23
C GLY A 223 13.46 0.57 -7.37
N VAL A 224 14.27 0.86 -6.35
CA VAL A 224 14.07 1.98 -5.40
C VAL A 224 13.86 3.32 -6.09
N GLY A 225 14.80 3.72 -6.95
CA GLY A 225 14.71 4.98 -7.69
C GLY A 225 13.49 5.05 -8.61
N GLY A 226 13.09 3.91 -9.20
CA GLY A 226 11.90 3.84 -10.07
C GLY A 226 10.61 4.03 -9.28
N GLN A 227 10.51 3.47 -8.07
CA GLN A 227 9.36 3.68 -7.19
C GLN A 227 9.25 5.15 -6.74
N VAL A 228 10.36 5.76 -6.31
CA VAL A 228 10.39 7.18 -5.90
C VAL A 228 10.00 8.08 -7.06
N LEU A 229 10.63 7.89 -8.23
CA LEU A 229 10.32 8.69 -9.42
C LEU A 229 8.88 8.48 -9.88
N GLY A 230 8.36 7.25 -9.84
CA GLY A 230 6.98 6.94 -10.20
C GLY A 230 5.96 7.69 -9.33
N ARG A 231 6.16 7.71 -7.99
CA ARG A 231 5.30 8.47 -7.07
C ARG A 231 5.34 9.97 -7.36
N LEU A 232 6.54 10.51 -7.57
CA LEU A 232 6.75 11.94 -7.89
C LEU A 232 6.03 12.33 -9.19
N LEU A 233 6.22 11.54 -10.26
CA LEU A 233 5.60 11.82 -11.55
C LEU A 233 4.08 11.67 -11.49
N GLN A 234 3.55 10.71 -10.74
CA GLN A 234 2.10 10.57 -10.56
C GLN A 234 1.48 11.77 -9.84
N ASP A 235 2.17 12.37 -8.85
CA ASP A 235 1.72 13.62 -8.22
C ASP A 235 1.78 14.79 -9.19
N ALA A 236 2.88 14.93 -9.92
CA ALA A 236 3.06 15.97 -10.94
C ALA A 236 1.98 15.89 -12.02
N ASP A 237 1.68 14.68 -12.52
CA ASP A 237 0.66 14.43 -13.54
C ASP A 237 -0.74 14.79 -13.04
N ARG A 238 -1.10 14.42 -11.80
CA ARG A 238 -2.38 14.82 -11.18
C ARG A 238 -2.54 16.35 -11.11
N ARG A 239 -1.43 17.06 -10.91
CA ARG A 239 -1.37 18.53 -10.81
C ARG A 239 -1.15 19.22 -12.16
N GLY A 240 -0.89 18.47 -13.23
CA GLY A 240 -0.57 19.02 -14.55
C GLY A 240 0.77 19.74 -14.61
N LEU A 241 1.73 19.38 -13.75
CA LEU A 241 3.03 20.04 -13.65
C LEU A 241 4.10 19.30 -14.45
N PRO A 242 4.88 19.98 -15.32
CA PRO A 242 6.06 19.38 -15.93
C PRO A 242 7.17 19.17 -14.88
N VAL A 243 8.04 18.19 -15.14
CA VAL A 243 9.17 17.87 -14.26
C VAL A 243 10.47 17.95 -15.04
N SER A 244 11.46 18.67 -14.52
CA SER A 244 12.82 18.76 -15.08
C SER A 244 13.86 18.11 -14.18
N VAL A 245 14.95 17.61 -14.77
CA VAL A 245 16.08 17.01 -14.06
C VAL A 245 17.38 17.18 -14.85
N GLY A 246 18.46 17.47 -14.13
CA GLY A 246 19.82 17.45 -14.69
C GLY A 246 20.52 16.13 -14.36
N ALA A 247 21.23 15.56 -15.32
CA ALA A 247 21.97 14.31 -15.16
C ALA A 247 23.41 14.41 -15.66
N LEU A 248 24.34 13.77 -14.97
CA LEU A 248 25.75 13.72 -15.39
C LEU A 248 25.87 12.99 -16.72
N ARG A 249 26.52 13.62 -17.70
CA ARG A 249 26.79 13.03 -19.01
C ARG A 249 27.58 11.73 -18.85
N GLY A 250 27.20 10.70 -19.61
CA GLY A 250 27.86 9.38 -19.58
C GLY A 250 27.51 8.50 -18.37
N SER A 251 26.68 8.97 -17.44
CA SER A 251 26.20 8.15 -16.33
C SER A 251 24.98 7.28 -16.71
N ASP A 252 24.74 6.22 -15.94
CA ASP A 252 23.61 5.32 -16.15
C ASP A 252 22.25 5.97 -15.87
N SER A 253 22.22 7.11 -15.16
CA SER A 253 20.97 7.85 -14.90
C SER A 253 20.33 8.38 -16.19
N ASN A 254 21.11 8.59 -17.26
CA ASN A 254 20.58 9.03 -18.56
C ASN A 254 19.63 7.99 -19.18
N ARG A 255 19.92 6.70 -19.02
CA ARG A 255 19.02 5.61 -19.44
C ARG A 255 17.81 5.55 -18.52
N PHE A 256 18.03 5.74 -17.22
CA PHE A 256 17.00 5.75 -16.19
C PHE A 256 15.95 6.85 -16.40
N TYR A 257 16.32 8.08 -16.72
CA TYR A 257 15.34 9.15 -16.96
C TYR A 257 14.58 8.96 -18.27
N ARG A 258 15.26 8.59 -19.36
CA ARG A 258 14.61 8.34 -20.66
C ARG A 258 13.53 7.27 -20.60
N ARG A 259 13.77 6.14 -19.89
CA ARG A 259 12.74 5.09 -19.72
C ARG A 259 11.53 5.54 -18.89
N HIS A 260 11.63 6.63 -18.13
CA HIS A 260 10.51 7.22 -17.39
C HIS A 260 9.84 8.39 -18.15
N GLY A 261 10.09 8.50 -19.46
CA GLY A 261 9.40 9.46 -20.32
C GLY A 261 10.00 10.87 -20.33
N PHE A 262 11.22 11.04 -19.80
CA PHE A 262 11.93 12.30 -19.92
C PHE A 262 12.58 12.43 -21.31
N ALA A 263 12.39 13.59 -21.94
CA ALA A 263 13.06 13.97 -23.18
C ALA A 263 14.24 14.91 -22.88
N GLN A 264 15.35 14.74 -23.60
CA GLN A 264 16.50 15.65 -23.50
C GLN A 264 16.15 16.98 -24.16
N VAL A 265 16.42 18.09 -23.46
CA VAL A 265 16.11 19.45 -23.95
C VAL A 265 17.35 20.30 -24.18
N SER A 266 18.43 20.06 -23.43
CA SER A 266 19.74 20.69 -23.66
C SER A 266 20.87 19.84 -23.10
N GLU A 267 22.10 20.13 -23.50
CA GLU A 267 23.31 19.46 -23.03
C GLU A 267 24.42 20.48 -22.90
N SER A 268 25.16 20.40 -21.81
CA SER A 268 26.37 21.18 -21.54
C SER A 268 27.60 20.27 -21.60
N GLU A 269 28.78 20.80 -21.31
CA GLU A 269 30.01 20.02 -21.27
C GLU A 269 29.88 18.75 -20.38
N TRP A 270 29.17 18.87 -19.25
CA TRP A 270 29.13 17.86 -18.20
C TRP A 270 27.75 17.30 -17.86
N ASP A 271 26.69 18.05 -18.11
CA ASP A 271 25.35 17.72 -17.63
C ASP A 271 24.35 17.79 -18.78
N ILE A 272 23.43 16.82 -18.83
CA ILE A 272 22.29 16.75 -19.77
C ILE A 272 21.04 17.18 -19.02
N GLU A 273 20.28 18.10 -19.60
CA GLU A 273 19.01 18.56 -19.05
C GLU A 273 17.84 17.81 -19.72
N TYR A 274 16.94 17.33 -18.86
CA TYR A 274 15.78 16.55 -19.25
C TYR A 274 14.49 17.22 -18.79
N LEU A 275 13.43 17.09 -19.59
CA LEU A 275 12.08 17.56 -19.31
C LEU A 275 11.07 16.45 -19.58
N ARG A 276 10.11 16.28 -18.67
CA ARG A 276 8.90 15.48 -18.89
C ARG A 276 7.68 16.37 -18.70
N LEU A 277 6.88 16.50 -19.75
CA LEU A 277 5.59 17.19 -19.67
C LEU A 277 4.56 16.30 -18.96
N ALA A 278 3.63 16.92 -18.23
CA ALA A 278 2.46 16.19 -17.75
C ALA A 278 1.60 15.74 -18.96
N PRO A 279 0.95 14.57 -18.91
CA PRO A 279 0.00 14.16 -19.93
C PRO A 279 -1.07 15.24 -20.10
N GLY A 280 -1.37 15.60 -21.35
CA GLY A 280 -2.49 16.50 -21.63
C GLY A 280 -3.78 15.92 -21.04
N ARG A 281 -4.58 16.74 -20.34
CA ARG A 281 -5.93 16.34 -19.94
C ARG A 281 -6.72 16.05 -21.22
N ALA A 282 -7.07 14.79 -21.44
CA ALA A 282 -8.06 14.41 -22.44
C ALA A 282 -9.46 14.86 -21.99
#